data_AF-A0A0D0SJF3-F1
#
_entry.id   AF-A0A0D0SJF3-F1
#
_cell.length_a   1.000
_cell.length_b   1.000
_cell.length_c   1.000
_cell.angle_alpha   90.00
_cell.angle_beta   90.00
_cell.angle_gamma   90.00
#
_symmetry.space_group_name_H-M   'P 1'
#
loop_
_entity.id
_entity.type
_entity.pdbx_description
1 polymer ?
#
loop_
_entity_poly.entity_id
_entity_poly.type
_entity_poly.pdbx_seq_one_letter_code
_entity_poly.pdbx_strand_id
1 'polypeptide(L)' 'MQYLIRTLTDSTGTPFTHVTKARENETFTVVEAESKEEALERVKKPKGLLNYVPSEFNNNPISMALKASIYRKSSE' A
#
# COMPACT_ATOMS: atom_id res chain seq x y z
N MET A 1 -21.44 3.41 3.23
CA MET A 1 -20.87 3.80 4.55
C MET A 1 -19.71 2.86 4.85
N GLN A 2 -18.55 3.39 5.25
CA GLN A 2 -17.37 2.59 5.59
C GLN A 2 -17.24 2.46 7.11
N TYR A 3 -16.71 1.33 7.57
CA TYR A 3 -16.41 1.07 8.97
C TYR A 3 -14.97 0.55 9.07
N LEU A 4 -14.18 1.09 9.99
CA LEU A 4 -12.87 0.58 10.33
C LEU A 4 -12.99 -0.32 11.56
N ILE A 5 -12.62 -1.59 11.41
CA ILE A 5 -12.53 -2.55 12.51
C ILE A 5 -11.05 -2.74 12.83
N ARG A 6 -10.65 -2.47 14.07
CA ARG A 6 -9.29 -2.69 14.55
C ARG A 6 -9.31 -3.70 15.69
N THR A 7 -8.42 -4.69 15.60
CA THR A 7 -8.19 -5.65 16.67
C THR A 7 -6.85 -5.32 17.32
N LEU A 8 -6.88 -5.07 18.63
CA LEU A 8 -5.68 -4.87 19.43
C LEU A 8 -5.56 -6.03 20.41
N THR A 9 -4.44 -6.74 20.37
CA THR A 9 -4.11 -7.73 21.39
C THR A 9 -3.27 -7.05 22.46
N ASP A 10 -3.70 -7.13 23.71
CA ASP A 10 -2.92 -6.60 24.84
C ASP A 10 -1.80 -7.58 25.25
N SER A 11 -1.01 -7.21 26.26
CA SER A 11 0.05 -8.08 26.80
C SER A 11 -0.48 -9.34 27.50
N THR A 12 -1.77 -9.40 27.83
CA THR A 12 -2.41 -10.57 28.42
C THR A 12 -2.92 -11.56 27.37
N GLY A 13 -2.81 -11.22 26.09
CA GLY A 13 -3.28 -12.04 24.96
C GLY A 13 -4.77 -11.88 24.68
N THR A 14 -5.44 -10.93 25.34
CA THR A 14 -6.87 -10.69 25.16
C THR A 14 -7.08 -9.76 23.97
N PRO A 15 -7.85 -10.17 22.94
CA PRO A 15 -8.15 -9.32 21.79
C PRO A 15 -9.30 -8.35 22.10
N PHE A 16 -9.09 -7.08 21.80
CA PHE A 16 -10.11 -6.02 21.88
C PHE A 16 -10.47 -5.53 20.48
N THR A 17 -11.75 -5.56 20.16
CA THR A 17 -12.28 -5.08 18.88
C THR A 17 -12.80 -3.66 19.02
N HIS A 18 -12.26 -2.73 18.24
CA HIS A 18 -12.75 -1.35 18.15
C HIS A 18 -13.40 -1.12 16.78
N VAL A 19 -14.57 -0.49 16.78
CA VAL A 19 -15.34 -0.19 15.56
C VAL A 19 -15.53 1.31 15.44
N THR A 20 -15.10 1.87 14.31
CA THR A 20 -15.24 3.30 14.00
C THR A 20 -15.99 3.47 12.69
N LYS A 21 -17.04 4.31 12.68
CA LYS A 21 -17.81 4.64 11.47
C LYS A 21 -17.20 5.86 10.78
N ALA A 22 -16.98 5.78 9.47
CA ALA A 22 -16.52 6.92 8.67
C ALA A 22 -17.60 8.01 8.55
N ARG A 23 -17.18 9.27 8.52
CA ARG A 23 -18.05 10.40 8.15
C ARG A 23 -18.35 10.42 6.64
N GLU A 24 -19.25 11.29 6.20
CA GLU A 24 -19.69 11.35 4.79
C GLU A 24 -18.56 11.71 3.81
N ASN A 25 -17.59 12.51 4.25
CA ASN A 25 -16.44 12.95 3.46
C ASN A 25 -15.13 12.23 3.84
N GLU A 26 -15.22 11.12 4.56
CA GLU A 26 -14.08 10.37 5.08
C GLU A 26 -14.05 8.95 4.50
N THR A 27 -12.86 8.49 4.13
CA THR A 27 -12.62 7.14 3.62
C THR A 27 -11.38 6.54 4.28
N PHE A 28 -11.43 5.26 4.63
CA PHE A 28 -10.30 4.56 5.21
C PHE A 28 -9.60 3.72 4.14
N THR A 29 -8.27 3.82 4.07
CA THR A 29 -7.44 2.98 3.22
C THR A 29 -6.39 2.31 4.07
N VAL A 30 -6.40 0.98 4.11
CA VAL A 30 -5.39 0.18 4.82
C VAL A 30 -4.34 -0.26 3.80
N VAL A 31 -3.10 0.10 4.06
CA VAL A 31 -1.95 -0.30 3.24
C VAL A 31 -0.89 -0.92 4.14
N GLU A 32 -0.27 -1.99 3.66
CA GLU A 32 0.95 -2.53 4.26
C GLU A 32 2.11 -1.65 3.83
N ALA A 33 2.87 -1.12 4.77
CA ALA A 33 4.03 -0.28 4.54
C ALA A 33 4.91 -0.29 5.80
N GLU A 34 6.22 -0.16 5.62
CA GLU A 34 7.18 -0.08 6.72
C GLU A 34 7.30 1.34 7.28
N SER A 35 7.00 2.35 6.44
CA SER A 35 7.07 3.76 6.81
C SER A 35 5.84 4.55 6.36
N LYS A 36 5.66 5.71 6.98
CA LYS A 36 4.60 6.66 6.61
C LYS A 36 4.75 7.17 5.18
N GLU A 37 5.97 7.40 4.72
CA GLU A 37 6.25 7.85 3.35
C GLU A 37 5.88 6.79 2.32
N GLU A 38 6.26 5.53 2.58
CA GLU A 38 5.90 4.41 1.71
C GLU A 38 4.38 4.19 1.66
N ALA A 39 3.69 4.31 2.79
CA ALA A 39 2.24 4.23 2.86
C ALA A 39 1.57 5.28 1.95
N LEU A 40 2.08 6.51 1.95
CA LEU A 40 1.59 7.59 1.09
C LEU A 40 1.89 7.34 -0.38
N GLU A 41 3.08 6.82 -0.71
CA GLU A 41 3.42 6.47 -2.09
C GLU A 41 2.51 5.38 -2.66
N ARG A 42 2.18 4.37 -1.86
CA ARG A 42 1.28 3.26 -2.26
C ARG A 42 -0.13 3.72 -2.59
N VAL A 43 -0.61 4.78 -1.95
CA VAL A 43 -1.93 5.38 -2.23
C VAL A 43 -1.86 6.34 -3.42
N LYS A 44 -0.78 7.12 -3.55
CA LYS A 44 -0.59 8.10 -4.64
C LYS A 44 -0.38 7.44 -6.00
N LYS A 45 0.32 6.31 -6.06
CA LYS A 45 0.56 5.57 -7.31
C LYS A 45 -0.69 4.75 -7.63
N PRO A 46 -1.52 5.12 -8.63
CA PRO A 46 -2.63 4.28 -9.04
C PRO A 46 -2.04 2.94 -9.48
N LYS A 47 -2.51 1.84 -8.86
CA LYS A 47 -2.11 0.50 -9.30
C LYS A 47 -2.69 0.28 -10.69
N GLY A 48 -1.90 0.51 -11.75
CA GLY A 48 -2.30 0.16 -13.10
C GLY A 48 -2.56 -1.33 -13.23
N LEU A 49 -3.34 -1.75 -14.23
CA LEU A 49 -3.64 -3.17 -14.54
C LEU A 49 -2.39 -4.06 -14.50
N LEU A 50 -1.28 -3.48 -14.91
CA LEU A 50 0.02 -4.13 -15.00
C LEU A 50 0.60 -4.55 -13.63
N ASN A 51 0.18 -3.93 -12.52
CA ASN A 51 0.56 -4.38 -11.17
C ASN A 51 -0.21 -5.62 -10.72
N TYR A 52 -1.37 -5.92 -11.32
CA TYR A 52 -2.19 -7.08 -11.00
C TYR A 52 -1.97 -8.24 -11.97
N VAL A 53 -1.58 -7.95 -13.20
CA VAL A 53 -1.31 -8.95 -14.24
C VAL A 53 0.19 -8.92 -14.56
N PRO A 54 0.97 -9.91 -14.09
CA PRO A 54 2.36 -10.02 -14.52
C PRO A 54 2.40 -10.18 -16.04
N SER A 55 3.12 -9.29 -16.72
CA SER A 55 3.23 -9.28 -18.18
C SER A 55 4.68 -9.48 -18.62
N GLU A 56 4.88 -10.23 -19.69
CA GLU A 56 6.20 -10.44 -20.31
C GLU A 56 6.84 -9.13 -20.77
N PHE A 57 6.00 -8.13 -21.13
CA PHE A 57 6.45 -6.79 -21.48
C PHE A 57 7.15 -6.06 -20.33
N ASN A 58 6.75 -6.29 -19.07
CA ASN A 58 7.31 -5.60 -17.91
C ASN A 58 8.34 -6.40 -17.11
N ASN A 59 8.43 -7.70 -17.35
CA ASN A 59 9.35 -8.61 -16.68
C ASN A 59 10.51 -9.07 -17.58
N ASN A 60 10.65 -8.52 -18.79
CA ASN A 60 11.80 -8.83 -19.64
C ASN A 60 13.09 -8.16 -19.11
N PRO A 61 14.27 -8.62 -19.55
CA PRO A 61 15.55 -8.09 -19.05
C PRO A 61 15.74 -6.59 -19.31
N ILE A 62 15.22 -6.10 -20.44
CA ILE A 62 15.35 -4.70 -20.86
C ILE A 62 14.49 -3.80 -19.94
N SER A 63 13.24 -4.18 -19.67
CA SER A 63 12.33 -3.43 -18.81
C SER A 63 12.81 -3.41 -17.36
N MET A 64 13.41 -4.49 -16.87
CA MET A 64 14.02 -4.54 -15.55
C MET A 64 15.24 -3.60 -15.44
N ALA A 65 16.11 -3.59 -16.46
CA ALA A 65 17.27 -2.70 -16.49
C ALA A 65 16.87 -1.21 -16.50
N LEU A 66 15.82 -0.87 -17.26
CA LEU A 66 15.26 0.49 -17.33
C LEU A 66 14.61 0.91 -16.00
N LYS A 67 13.87 0.01 -15.33
CA LYS A 67 13.35 0.29 -13.98
C LYS A 67 14.49 0.57 -12.99
N ALA A 68 15.53 -0.27 -12.98
CA ALA A 68 16.65 -0.13 -12.06
C ALA A 68 17.41 1.20 -12.23
N SER A 69 17.59 1.67 -13.47
CA SER A 69 18.25 2.96 -13.73
C SER A 69 17.41 4.16 -13.29
N ILE A 70 16.08 4.09 -13.41
CA ILE A 70 15.16 5.12 -12.89
C ILE A 70 15.30 5.25 -11.37
N TYR A 71 15.32 4.14 -10.63
CA TYR A 71 15.50 4.15 -9.18
C TYR A 71 16.86 4.77 -8.79
N ARG A 72 17.94 4.44 -9.51
CA ARG A 72 19.27 5.01 -9.26
C ARG A 72 19.35 6.52 -9.50
N LYS A 73 18.59 7.04 -10.47
CA LYS A 73 18.54 8.48 -10.77
C LYS A 73 17.69 9.29 -9.80
N SER A 74 16.77 8.64 -9.08
CA SER A 74 15.85 9.30 -8.14
C SER A 74 16.44 9.41 -6.73
N SER A 75 17.61 8.82 -6.50
CA SER A 75 18.34 8.81 -5.21
C SER A 75 19.49 9.81 -5.14
N GLU A 76 19.67 10.66 -6.17
CA GLU A 76 20.55 11.84 -6.19
C GLU A 76 19.72 13.11 -5.97
#